data_AF-A0A524KS19-F1
#
_entry.id   AF-A0A524KS19-F1
#
_cell.length_a   1.000
_cell.length_b   1.000
_cell.length_c   1.000
_cell.angle_alpha   90.00
_cell.angle_beta   90.00
_cell.angle_gamma   90.00
#
_symmetry.space_group_name_H-M   'P 1'
#
loop_
_entity.id
_entity.type
_entity.pdbx_description
1 polymer ?
#
loop_
_entity_poly.entity_id
_entity_poly.type
_entity_poly.pdbx_seq_one_letter_code
_entity_poly.pdbx_strand_id
1 'polypeptide(L)'
;SYLVVQDGSGPWNGLWVRSSATPTVGDSVTVRGLVTESDVQGLAGNTLLVSGLVLASSAAVTFPASVVVTSVVASSEAYEGVLVKVASAACTDVDLGAGQWLVNDGSGACRVGPLGYAFTPTLGTAYDVTGPVLYNGGAFMIEPRAAADVVWVADHAAPVVVALFEESDSTLLVTFSEPLDQASAETPGHYAVGALAATAAVLDLAHPEQVLVTVPGISAGSVTFSATGVADLYANATSGATWTFNFVDTRIPAGYYTSAIGLRGTALRAALHEIIKDHSSQSYDYALIAFQTTDVKPNRMVWDVYSDIPGGTPPYEYYFGQPSSGATEGSGYNREHSWPQSWFGGALPMYSDLWILYPTDIKVNEYRGNWPYGDVSIPTITSLNGSQVGPCSNAGYTDIAFEPIDAFKGDLARSHFYVSTRYYTEDAAWPGGPATDGADLLPWANTAYLAWHYNDAVSRKEQLRNGAIYVIQNNRNPFVDHPEFAALLFDSTSTAAVGDAPALAFRLHQNAPNPFRPTTTIRFDLPQRAPVSLRIYDVAGRLVRSLANGSTLEAGRHEAAWNGQSESGQRVSTGLYFYRLQAGAFSETRRMVLAN
;
A
#
# COMPACT_ATOMS: atom_id res chain seq x y z
N SER A 1 22.04 -25.60 -20.63
CA SER A 1 20.75 -26.20 -21.02
C SER A 1 20.41 -27.32 -20.06
N TYR A 2 19.13 -27.61 -19.88
CA TYR A 2 18.69 -28.78 -19.12
C TYR A 2 18.01 -29.78 -20.06
N LEU A 3 18.16 -31.07 -19.76
CA LEU A 3 17.56 -32.17 -20.51
C LEU A 3 16.84 -33.08 -19.53
N VAL A 4 15.61 -33.48 -19.86
CA VAL A 4 14.88 -34.50 -19.09
C VAL A 4 15.02 -35.83 -19.82
N VAL A 5 15.51 -36.85 -19.11
CA VAL A 5 15.61 -38.22 -19.60
C VAL A 5 14.72 -39.09 -18.71
N GLN A 6 13.81 -39.86 -19.30
CA GLN A 6 12.90 -40.70 -18.53
C GLN A 6 12.60 -41.98 -19.29
N ASP A 7 12.69 -43.11 -18.61
CA ASP A 7 12.50 -44.46 -19.17
C ASP A 7 11.48 -45.25 -18.34
N GLY A 8 10.25 -44.74 -18.31
CA GLY A 8 9.14 -45.36 -17.57
C GLY A 8 8.11 -44.36 -17.07
N SER A 9 7.05 -44.90 -16.45
CA SER A 9 6.05 -44.13 -15.72
C SER A 9 6.07 -44.54 -14.25
N GLY A 10 6.42 -43.61 -13.37
CA GLY A 10 6.40 -43.81 -11.92
C GLY A 10 7.69 -43.40 -11.23
N PRO A 11 7.82 -43.68 -9.92
CA PRO A 11 8.94 -43.21 -9.11
C PRO A 11 10.29 -43.75 -9.59
N TRP A 12 11.36 -42.98 -9.43
CA TRP A 12 12.75 -43.34 -9.76
C TRP A 12 13.04 -43.63 -11.24
N ASN A 13 12.20 -43.15 -12.17
CA ASN A 13 12.36 -43.39 -13.61
C ASN A 13 12.86 -42.19 -14.41
N GLY A 14 13.18 -41.06 -13.75
CA GLY A 14 13.53 -39.81 -14.42
C GLY A 14 14.86 -39.23 -13.97
N LEU A 15 15.47 -38.46 -14.86
CA LEU A 15 16.69 -37.71 -14.64
C LEU A 15 16.56 -36.31 -15.24
N TRP A 16 16.94 -35.31 -14.45
CA TRP A 16 17.07 -33.95 -14.93
C TRP A 16 18.55 -33.56 -15.03
N VAL A 17 19.05 -33.49 -16.26
CA VAL A 17 20.47 -33.40 -16.56
C VAL A 17 20.83 -31.98 -16.96
N ARG A 18 21.71 -31.35 -16.18
CA ARG A 18 22.36 -30.09 -16.58
C ARG A 18 23.48 -30.39 -17.57
N SER A 19 23.44 -29.74 -18.73
CA SER A 19 24.45 -29.91 -19.78
C SER A 19 25.00 -28.56 -20.25
N SER A 20 26.32 -28.53 -20.50
CA SER A 20 26.98 -27.46 -21.25
C SER A 20 26.76 -27.60 -22.76
N ALA A 21 26.34 -28.78 -23.23
CA ALA A 21 25.94 -28.98 -24.61
C ALA A 21 24.48 -28.53 -24.84
N THR A 22 24.24 -27.87 -25.95
CA THR A 22 22.91 -27.41 -26.40
C THR A 22 22.47 -28.26 -27.61
N PRO A 23 22.09 -29.52 -27.38
CA PRO A 23 21.72 -30.40 -28.48
C PRO A 23 20.43 -29.87 -29.14
N THR A 24 20.38 -30.01 -30.45
CA THR A 24 19.28 -29.54 -31.28
C THR A 24 18.30 -30.66 -31.58
N VAL A 25 17.08 -30.27 -31.94
CA VAL A 25 16.03 -31.19 -32.37
C VAL A 25 16.54 -31.97 -33.60
N GLY A 26 16.81 -33.26 -33.43
CA GLY A 26 17.46 -34.13 -34.42
C GLY A 26 18.72 -34.84 -33.93
N ASP A 27 19.34 -34.36 -32.85
CA ASP A 27 20.57 -34.94 -32.32
C ASP A 27 20.30 -36.20 -31.49
N SER A 28 21.15 -37.22 -31.63
CA SER A 28 21.17 -38.34 -30.69
C SER A 28 21.98 -37.96 -29.45
N VAL A 29 21.35 -37.96 -28.27
CA VAL A 29 21.99 -37.65 -26.99
C VAL A 29 22.17 -38.92 -26.19
N THR A 30 23.41 -39.25 -25.85
CA THR A 30 23.71 -40.33 -24.90
C THR A 30 24.30 -39.73 -23.64
N VAL A 31 23.64 -39.96 -22.51
CA VAL A 31 24.18 -39.59 -21.19
C VAL A 31 24.92 -40.79 -20.64
N ARG A 32 26.22 -40.63 -20.38
CA ARG A 32 27.09 -41.63 -19.78
C ARG A 32 27.79 -41.03 -18.59
N GLY A 33 27.70 -41.67 -17.43
CA GLY A 33 28.36 -41.20 -16.23
C GLY A 33 28.28 -42.22 -15.11
N LEU A 34 29.17 -42.05 -14.13
CA LEU A 34 29.03 -42.68 -12.83
C LEU A 34 28.12 -41.78 -12.00
N VAL A 35 27.00 -42.33 -11.53
CA VAL A 35 26.15 -41.62 -10.57
C VAL A 35 26.75 -41.82 -9.20
N THR A 36 27.10 -40.72 -8.54
CA THR A 36 27.55 -40.72 -7.15
C THR A 36 26.60 -39.83 -6.38
N GLU A 37 25.92 -40.40 -5.40
CA GLU A 37 25.19 -39.63 -4.40
C GLU A 37 26.23 -39.12 -3.39
N SER A 38 26.52 -37.82 -3.42
CA SER A 38 27.26 -37.20 -2.33
C SER A 38 26.36 -37.26 -1.09
N ASP A 39 26.89 -37.82 -0.01
CA ASP A 39 26.35 -37.76 1.37
C ASP A 39 25.64 -39.00 1.93
N VAL A 40 25.59 -40.13 1.20
CA VAL A 40 25.09 -41.41 1.77
C VAL A 40 26.22 -42.40 2.04
N GLN A 41 26.57 -42.59 3.33
CA GLN A 41 27.52 -43.63 3.75
C GLN A 41 26.99 -45.03 3.41
N GLY A 42 27.74 -45.78 2.60
CA GLY A 42 27.45 -47.19 2.28
C GLY A 42 26.84 -47.44 0.89
N LEU A 43 26.48 -46.39 0.15
CA LEU A 43 26.06 -46.45 -1.27
C LEU A 43 27.13 -45.91 -2.23
N ALA A 44 28.41 -45.97 -1.84
CA ALA A 44 29.54 -45.70 -2.72
C ALA A 44 29.71 -46.83 -3.75
N GLY A 45 28.78 -46.89 -4.70
CA GLY A 45 28.72 -47.85 -5.80
C GLY A 45 28.54 -47.10 -7.10
N ASN A 46 29.57 -47.11 -7.94
CA ASN A 46 29.56 -46.58 -9.29
C ASN A 46 28.53 -47.34 -10.14
N THR A 47 27.29 -46.85 -10.22
CA THR A 47 26.34 -47.34 -11.24
C THR A 47 26.66 -46.62 -12.54
N LEU A 48 27.03 -47.38 -13.58
CA LEU A 48 27.18 -46.84 -14.92
C LEU A 48 25.77 -46.54 -15.46
N LEU A 49 25.37 -45.27 -15.43
CA LEU A 49 24.16 -44.86 -16.11
C LEU A 49 24.47 -44.80 -17.61
N VAL A 50 23.86 -45.70 -18.38
CA VAL A 50 23.81 -45.61 -19.84
C VAL A 50 22.36 -45.42 -20.21
N SER A 51 21.98 -44.17 -20.49
CA SER A 51 20.67 -43.87 -21.07
C SER A 51 20.86 -43.09 -22.36
N GLY A 52 20.21 -43.55 -23.42
CA GLY A 52 20.23 -42.94 -24.75
C GLY A 52 18.87 -42.35 -25.06
N LEU A 53 18.83 -41.06 -25.39
CA LEU A 53 17.65 -40.36 -25.86
C LEU A 53 17.95 -39.69 -27.21
N VAL A 54 17.17 -40.02 -28.24
CA VAL A 54 17.24 -39.31 -29.52
C VAL A 54 16.32 -38.09 -29.47
N LEU A 55 16.86 -36.89 -29.63
CA LEU A 55 16.06 -35.68 -29.85
C LEU A 55 15.56 -35.75 -31.30
N ALA A 56 14.25 -35.81 -31.52
CA ALA A 56 13.71 -36.18 -32.83
C ALA A 56 13.55 -34.98 -33.80
N SER A 57 14.08 -35.06 -35.03
CA SER A 57 13.99 -34.03 -36.09
C SER A 57 12.87 -34.17 -37.12
N SER A 58 12.10 -35.27 -37.18
CA SER A 58 11.15 -35.44 -38.30
C SER A 58 10.07 -36.55 -38.19
N ALA A 59 9.85 -37.16 -37.02
CA ALA A 59 8.69 -38.00 -36.76
C ALA A 59 8.21 -37.78 -35.31
N ALA A 60 6.89 -37.70 -35.10
CA ALA A 60 6.30 -37.49 -33.78
C ALA A 60 6.70 -38.62 -32.82
N VAL A 61 7.76 -38.40 -32.06
CA VAL A 61 8.01 -39.11 -30.81
C VAL A 61 7.49 -38.19 -29.71
N THR A 62 6.56 -38.72 -28.92
CA THR A 62 6.10 -38.13 -27.67
C THR A 62 7.32 -37.83 -26.81
N PHE A 63 7.50 -36.56 -26.37
CA PHE A 63 8.28 -36.26 -25.17
C PHE A 63 7.93 -37.30 -24.09
N PRO A 64 8.85 -37.68 -23.18
CA PRO A 64 8.49 -38.59 -22.10
C PRO A 64 7.17 -38.10 -21.50
N ALA A 65 6.15 -38.96 -21.50
CA ALA A 65 4.83 -38.56 -21.06
C ALA A 65 4.96 -38.17 -19.59
N SER A 66 4.43 -37.00 -19.23
CA SER A 66 4.39 -36.65 -17.82
C SER A 66 3.54 -37.67 -17.08
N VAL A 67 4.01 -38.08 -15.91
CA VAL A 67 3.25 -38.96 -15.04
C VAL A 67 2.28 -38.09 -14.28
N VAL A 68 0.97 -38.32 -14.46
CA VAL A 68 -0.04 -37.61 -13.68
C VAL A 68 0.00 -38.14 -12.24
N VAL A 69 0.30 -37.26 -11.30
CA VAL A 69 0.38 -37.57 -9.87
C VAL A 69 -0.36 -36.51 -9.07
N THR A 70 -0.68 -36.82 -7.83
CA THR A 70 -1.27 -35.83 -6.93
C THR A 70 -0.20 -34.85 -6.42
N SER A 71 -0.60 -33.66 -5.98
CA SER A 71 0.34 -32.63 -5.49
C SER A 71 1.23 -33.14 -4.34
N VAL A 72 0.67 -33.87 -3.36
CA VAL A 72 1.49 -34.45 -2.28
C VAL A 72 2.52 -35.49 -2.77
N VAL A 73 2.21 -36.22 -3.85
CA VAL A 73 3.11 -37.22 -4.42
C VAL A 73 4.24 -36.56 -5.20
N ALA A 74 3.95 -35.47 -5.93
CA ALA A 74 4.97 -34.66 -6.60
C ALA A 74 5.97 -34.02 -5.63
N SER A 75 5.62 -33.88 -4.35
CA SER A 75 6.51 -33.39 -3.29
C SER A 75 7.25 -34.49 -2.52
N SER A 76 7.57 -35.61 -3.19
CA SER A 76 8.30 -36.72 -2.60
C SER A 76 9.57 -37.07 -3.37
N GLU A 77 10.57 -37.54 -2.64
CA GLU A 77 11.87 -37.98 -3.14
C GLU A 77 11.77 -39.00 -4.27
N ALA A 78 10.80 -39.91 -4.17
CA ALA A 78 10.61 -40.96 -5.15
C ALA A 78 10.33 -40.43 -6.56
N TYR A 79 9.90 -39.18 -6.70
CA TYR A 79 9.65 -38.55 -8.00
C TYR A 79 10.75 -37.58 -8.43
N GLU A 80 11.82 -37.40 -7.65
CA GLU A 80 12.95 -36.58 -8.07
C GLU A 80 13.48 -37.01 -9.45
N GLY A 81 13.67 -36.03 -10.34
CA GLY A 81 14.04 -36.21 -11.74
C GLY A 81 12.92 -36.70 -12.66
N VAL A 82 11.78 -37.17 -12.14
CA VAL A 82 10.63 -37.65 -12.93
C VAL A 82 9.84 -36.46 -13.47
N LEU A 83 9.50 -36.50 -14.76
CA LEU A 83 8.58 -35.54 -15.35
C LEU A 83 7.17 -35.85 -14.89
N VAL A 84 6.64 -35.03 -14.01
CA VAL A 84 5.28 -35.17 -13.46
C VAL A 84 4.35 -34.13 -14.03
N LYS A 85 3.04 -34.42 -13.95
CA LYS A 85 1.96 -33.44 -14.11
C LYS A 85 1.06 -33.51 -12.89
N VAL A 86 0.89 -32.39 -12.21
CA VAL A 86 -0.19 -32.19 -11.24
C VAL A 86 -1.31 -31.48 -11.98
N ALA A 87 -2.49 -32.08 -12.03
CA ALA A 87 -3.61 -31.57 -12.80
C ALA A 87 -4.60 -30.81 -11.93
N SER A 88 -5.12 -29.69 -12.45
CA SER A 88 -6.20 -28.90 -11.83
C SER A 88 -5.93 -28.53 -10.36
N ALA A 89 -4.70 -28.19 -10.01
CA ALA A 89 -4.32 -27.83 -8.65
C ALA A 89 -4.43 -26.32 -8.43
N ALA A 90 -5.17 -25.92 -7.39
CA ALA A 90 -5.36 -24.51 -7.05
C ALA A 90 -4.06 -23.91 -6.50
N CYS A 91 -3.72 -22.71 -6.94
CA CYS A 91 -2.65 -21.94 -6.30
C CYS A 91 -3.09 -21.50 -4.91
N THR A 92 -2.33 -21.88 -3.88
CA THR A 92 -2.66 -21.57 -2.47
C THR A 92 -1.72 -20.55 -1.83
N ASP A 93 -0.60 -20.23 -2.48
CA ASP A 93 0.35 -19.20 -2.09
C ASP A 93 1.10 -18.75 -3.34
N VAL A 94 1.12 -17.44 -3.59
CA VAL A 94 1.70 -16.86 -4.81
C VAL A 94 3.18 -16.54 -4.69
N ASP A 95 3.72 -16.45 -3.46
CA ASP A 95 5.14 -16.12 -3.25
C ASP A 95 5.67 -16.68 -1.91
N LEU A 96 6.45 -17.75 -2.02
CA LEU A 96 7.22 -18.33 -0.91
C LEU A 96 8.65 -17.77 -0.83
N GLY A 97 8.96 -16.73 -1.60
CA GLY A 97 10.30 -16.21 -1.82
C GLY A 97 11.04 -16.97 -2.93
N ALA A 98 12.07 -16.31 -3.49
CA ALA A 98 12.92 -16.84 -4.56
C ALA A 98 12.15 -17.31 -5.82
N GLY A 99 10.95 -16.76 -6.08
CA GLY A 99 10.13 -17.11 -7.24
C GLY A 99 9.40 -18.45 -7.12
N GLN A 100 9.27 -18.99 -5.90
CA GLN A 100 8.52 -20.23 -5.63
C GLN A 100 7.07 -19.93 -5.25
N TRP A 101 6.17 -20.85 -5.57
CA TRP A 101 4.74 -20.75 -5.24
C TRP A 101 4.15 -22.13 -4.90
N LEU A 102 2.91 -22.16 -4.37
CA LEU A 102 2.24 -23.40 -3.96
C LEU A 102 1.04 -23.73 -4.82
N VAL A 103 0.89 -25.02 -5.12
CA VAL A 103 -0.34 -25.62 -5.65
C VAL A 103 -0.86 -26.75 -4.77
N ASN A 104 -2.17 -26.97 -4.76
CA ASN A 104 -2.80 -28.06 -4.05
C ASN A 104 -4.04 -28.58 -4.82
N ASP A 105 -4.07 -29.87 -5.14
CA ASP A 105 -5.23 -30.54 -5.76
C ASP A 105 -6.22 -31.12 -4.74
N GLY A 106 -6.03 -30.82 -3.45
CA GLY A 106 -6.77 -31.39 -2.32
C GLY A 106 -6.01 -32.50 -1.58
N SER A 107 -4.92 -33.03 -2.16
CA SER A 107 -4.11 -34.09 -1.54
C SER A 107 -3.01 -33.58 -0.60
N GLY A 108 -2.63 -32.31 -0.70
CA GLY A 108 -1.52 -31.70 0.05
C GLY A 108 -0.77 -30.66 -0.77
N ALA A 109 0.02 -29.80 -0.13
CA ALA A 109 0.73 -28.74 -0.85
C ALA A 109 1.90 -29.30 -1.68
N CYS A 110 2.08 -28.77 -2.89
CA CYS A 110 3.24 -28.98 -3.73
C CYS A 110 3.87 -27.64 -4.10
N ARG A 111 5.19 -27.54 -3.97
CA ARG A 111 5.94 -26.36 -4.41
C ARG A 111 6.16 -26.40 -5.91
N VAL A 112 6.11 -25.24 -6.54
CA VAL A 112 6.53 -25.02 -7.92
C VAL A 112 7.68 -24.02 -7.91
N GLY A 113 8.80 -24.40 -8.51
CA GLY A 113 10.02 -23.60 -8.57
C GLY A 113 10.15 -22.79 -9.86
N PRO A 114 11.14 -21.88 -9.92
CA PRO A 114 11.37 -21.01 -11.08
C PRO A 114 12.40 -21.58 -12.08
N LEU A 115 13.01 -22.74 -11.83
CA LEU A 115 14.12 -23.24 -12.65
C LEU A 115 13.59 -23.78 -13.99
N GLY A 116 14.09 -23.20 -15.08
CA GLY A 116 13.66 -23.53 -16.44
C GLY A 116 12.70 -22.47 -16.97
N TYR A 117 11.58 -22.26 -16.28
CA TYR A 117 10.59 -21.24 -16.57
C TYR A 117 9.97 -20.69 -15.29
N ALA A 118 10.24 -19.41 -15.01
CA ALA A 118 9.59 -18.69 -13.92
C ALA A 118 8.18 -18.27 -14.33
N PHE A 119 7.23 -18.44 -13.41
CA PHE A 119 5.82 -18.11 -13.61
C PHE A 119 5.27 -17.42 -12.36
N THR A 120 4.45 -16.39 -12.55
CA THR A 120 3.73 -15.71 -11.45
C THR A 120 2.28 -16.19 -11.47
N PRO A 121 1.85 -16.99 -10.47
CA PRO A 121 0.47 -17.49 -10.42
C PRO A 121 -0.50 -16.46 -9.86
N THR A 122 -1.78 -16.75 -10.05
CA THR A 122 -2.90 -16.05 -9.43
C THR A 122 -3.44 -16.92 -8.30
N LEU A 123 -3.60 -16.34 -7.11
CA LEU A 123 -4.12 -17.06 -5.94
C LEU A 123 -5.52 -17.60 -6.21
N GLY A 124 -5.80 -18.85 -5.84
CA GLY A 124 -7.11 -19.49 -6.04
C GLY A 124 -7.28 -20.16 -7.40
N THR A 125 -6.57 -19.69 -8.42
CA THR A 125 -6.65 -20.24 -9.79
C THR A 125 -6.07 -21.66 -9.88
N ALA A 126 -6.75 -22.54 -10.61
CA ALA A 126 -6.30 -23.92 -10.84
C ALA A 126 -5.41 -24.04 -12.08
N TYR A 127 -4.27 -24.69 -11.91
CA TYR A 127 -3.29 -24.93 -12.97
C TYR A 127 -3.03 -26.42 -13.16
N ASP A 128 -2.78 -26.79 -14.41
CA ASP A 128 -2.08 -27.99 -14.80
C ASP A 128 -0.58 -27.66 -14.82
N VAL A 129 0.17 -28.14 -13.84
CA VAL A 129 1.61 -27.88 -13.70
C VAL A 129 2.41 -29.13 -14.08
N THR A 130 3.29 -29.00 -15.06
CA THR A 130 4.15 -30.07 -15.57
C THR A 130 5.61 -29.72 -15.37
N GLY A 131 6.44 -30.67 -14.98
CA GLY A 131 7.88 -30.42 -14.85
C GLY A 131 8.61 -31.58 -14.16
N PRO A 132 9.94 -31.69 -14.31
CA PRO A 132 10.74 -32.55 -13.47
C PRO A 132 10.61 -32.11 -12.00
N VAL A 133 10.52 -33.07 -11.08
CA VAL A 133 10.65 -32.77 -9.65
C VAL A 133 12.14 -32.61 -9.30
N LEU A 134 12.48 -31.62 -8.50
CA LEU A 134 13.83 -31.41 -7.97
C LEU A 134 13.78 -31.16 -6.47
N TYR A 135 14.76 -31.67 -5.72
CA TYR A 135 15.03 -31.21 -4.38
C TYR A 135 15.88 -29.93 -4.40
N ASN A 136 15.32 -28.81 -3.94
CA ASN A 136 16.04 -27.54 -3.86
C ASN A 136 15.58 -26.73 -2.64
N GLY A 137 16.51 -26.05 -1.97
CA GLY A 137 16.18 -25.18 -0.84
C GLY A 137 15.43 -25.85 0.32
N GLY A 138 15.58 -27.17 0.50
CA GLY A 138 14.96 -27.92 1.59
C GLY A 138 13.61 -28.57 1.27
N ALA A 139 13.15 -28.56 0.01
CA ALA A 139 11.88 -29.18 -0.38
C ALA A 139 11.92 -29.75 -1.81
N PHE A 140 11.06 -30.74 -2.06
CA PHE A 140 10.78 -31.25 -3.42
C PHE A 140 9.74 -30.36 -4.11
N MET A 141 10.06 -29.89 -5.31
CA MET A 141 9.22 -29.00 -6.10
C MET A 141 9.21 -29.39 -7.57
N ILE A 142 8.13 -29.06 -8.27
CA ILE A 142 8.03 -29.18 -9.73
C ILE A 142 8.73 -27.98 -10.37
N GLU A 143 9.58 -28.21 -11.36
CA GLU A 143 10.34 -27.16 -12.04
C GLU A 143 9.87 -27.04 -13.50
N PRO A 144 8.97 -26.10 -13.84
CA PRO A 144 8.44 -25.95 -15.19
C PRO A 144 9.54 -25.64 -16.20
N ARG A 145 9.50 -26.25 -17.39
CA ARG A 145 10.57 -26.12 -18.38
C ARG A 145 10.29 -25.00 -19.40
N ALA A 146 9.02 -24.68 -19.60
CA ALA A 146 8.55 -23.68 -20.57
C ALA A 146 7.14 -23.19 -20.20
N ALA A 147 6.66 -22.14 -20.87
CA ALA A 147 5.29 -21.63 -20.66
C ALA A 147 4.20 -22.68 -20.88
N ALA A 148 4.41 -23.66 -21.78
CA ALA A 148 3.45 -24.72 -22.04
C ALA A 148 3.31 -25.74 -20.89
N ASP A 149 4.21 -25.70 -19.91
CA ASP A 149 4.18 -26.60 -18.74
C ASP A 149 3.30 -26.05 -17.60
N VAL A 150 2.87 -24.78 -17.66
CA VAL A 150 1.93 -24.20 -16.69
C VAL A 150 0.69 -23.75 -17.44
N VAL A 151 -0.33 -24.59 -17.42
CA VAL A 151 -1.57 -24.37 -18.20
C VAL A 151 -2.69 -23.99 -17.24
N TRP A 152 -3.31 -22.84 -17.49
CA TRP A 152 -4.53 -22.43 -16.79
C TRP A 152 -5.67 -23.41 -17.09
N VAL A 153 -6.37 -23.89 -16.06
CA VAL A 153 -7.46 -24.87 -16.20
C VAL A 153 -8.82 -24.22 -15.94
N ALA A 154 -8.98 -23.61 -14.76
CA ALA A 154 -10.22 -23.00 -14.31
C ALA A 154 -9.94 -22.04 -13.15
N ASP A 155 -10.83 -21.09 -12.93
CA ASP A 155 -10.98 -20.44 -11.62
C ASP A 155 -12.27 -20.91 -10.97
N HIS A 156 -12.18 -21.30 -9.71
CA HIS A 156 -13.30 -21.77 -8.89
C HIS A 156 -13.41 -21.01 -7.57
N ALA A 157 -12.46 -20.12 -7.29
CA ALA A 157 -12.48 -19.33 -6.07
C ALA A 157 -13.35 -18.09 -6.28
N ALA A 158 -14.19 -17.77 -5.29
CA ALA A 158 -14.83 -16.47 -5.27
C ALA A 158 -13.83 -15.42 -4.74
N PRO A 159 -13.92 -14.16 -5.20
CA PRO A 159 -13.01 -13.11 -4.76
C PRO A 159 -13.17 -12.87 -3.26
N VAL A 160 -12.08 -12.72 -2.51
CA VAL A 160 -12.11 -12.42 -1.07
C VAL A 160 -11.66 -10.99 -0.81
N VAL A 161 -12.18 -10.36 0.24
CA VAL A 161 -11.73 -9.01 0.64
C VAL A 161 -10.35 -9.13 1.29
N VAL A 162 -9.36 -8.43 0.77
CA VAL A 162 -7.96 -8.46 1.25
C VAL A 162 -7.50 -7.12 1.83
N ALA A 163 -8.19 -6.03 1.51
CA ALA A 163 -7.96 -4.73 2.13
C ALA A 163 -9.22 -3.87 2.14
N LEU A 164 -9.31 -2.96 3.11
CA LEU A 164 -10.38 -1.97 3.19
C LEU A 164 -9.84 -0.66 3.77
N PHE A 165 -10.05 0.44 3.06
CA PHE A 165 -9.64 1.78 3.48
C PHE A 165 -10.83 2.73 3.59
N GLU A 166 -10.85 3.56 4.62
CA GLU A 166 -11.88 4.56 4.83
C GLU A 166 -11.56 5.84 4.05
N GLU A 167 -12.05 5.90 2.81
CA GLU A 167 -11.80 7.02 1.88
C GLU A 167 -12.50 8.31 2.33
N SER A 168 -13.69 8.19 2.92
CA SER A 168 -14.43 9.30 3.52
C SER A 168 -15.41 8.80 4.59
N ASP A 169 -16.12 9.73 5.23
CA ASP A 169 -17.15 9.45 6.25
C ASP A 169 -18.36 8.63 5.74
N SER A 170 -18.38 8.26 4.45
CA SER A 170 -19.41 7.39 3.87
C SER A 170 -18.94 6.49 2.75
N THR A 171 -17.65 6.50 2.40
CA THR A 171 -17.12 5.73 1.27
C THR A 171 -15.92 4.92 1.70
N LEU A 172 -15.92 3.65 1.31
CA LEU A 172 -14.87 2.68 1.58
C LEU A 172 -14.24 2.27 0.25
N LEU A 173 -12.91 2.27 0.18
CA LEU A 173 -12.16 1.61 -0.89
C LEU A 173 -11.92 0.17 -0.46
N VAL A 174 -12.51 -0.79 -1.19
CA VAL A 174 -12.46 -2.22 -0.88
C VAL A 174 -11.62 -2.92 -1.95
N THR A 175 -10.56 -3.60 -1.54
CA THR A 175 -9.70 -4.38 -2.43
C THR A 175 -10.01 -5.86 -2.27
N PHE A 176 -10.27 -6.53 -3.38
CA PHE A 176 -10.47 -7.96 -3.48
C PHE A 176 -9.18 -8.67 -3.91
N SER A 177 -9.12 -10.00 -3.74
CA SER A 177 -7.97 -10.83 -4.08
C SER A 177 -7.64 -10.87 -5.58
N GLU A 178 -8.56 -10.45 -6.43
CA GLU A 178 -8.51 -10.61 -7.88
C GLU A 178 -9.44 -9.64 -8.61
N PRO A 179 -9.28 -9.47 -9.94
CA PRO A 179 -10.18 -8.68 -10.76
C PRO A 179 -11.63 -9.15 -10.73
N LEU A 180 -12.56 -8.20 -10.69
CA LEU A 180 -13.98 -8.44 -10.54
C LEU A 180 -14.73 -8.29 -11.86
N ASP A 181 -15.83 -9.04 -12.01
CA ASP A 181 -16.85 -8.70 -13.00
C ASP A 181 -17.50 -7.36 -12.65
N GLN A 182 -17.44 -6.42 -13.58
CA GLN A 182 -17.91 -5.05 -13.38
C GLN A 182 -19.40 -4.99 -13.02
N ALA A 183 -20.26 -5.77 -13.66
CA ALA A 183 -21.70 -5.69 -13.40
C ALA A 183 -22.02 -6.16 -11.97
N SER A 184 -21.39 -7.24 -11.52
CA SER A 184 -21.53 -7.72 -10.15
C SER A 184 -20.92 -6.75 -9.13
N ALA A 185 -19.76 -6.15 -9.41
CA ALA A 185 -19.06 -5.25 -8.52
C ALA A 185 -19.73 -3.88 -8.38
N GLU A 186 -20.40 -3.39 -9.42
CA GLU A 186 -21.12 -2.11 -9.39
C GLU A 186 -22.56 -2.24 -8.86
N THR A 187 -22.98 -3.43 -8.43
CA THR A 187 -24.30 -3.67 -7.83
C THR A 187 -24.29 -3.33 -6.33
N PRO A 188 -24.88 -2.20 -5.87
CA PRO A 188 -24.75 -1.77 -4.47
C PRO A 188 -25.37 -2.75 -3.46
N GLY A 189 -26.41 -3.47 -3.88
CA GLY A 189 -27.09 -4.47 -3.05
C GLY A 189 -26.21 -5.65 -2.62
N HIS A 190 -25.02 -5.80 -3.20
CA HIS A 190 -24.04 -6.81 -2.78
C HIS A 190 -23.24 -6.41 -1.54
N TYR A 191 -23.32 -5.15 -1.09
CA TYR A 191 -22.46 -4.63 -0.03
C TYR A 191 -23.24 -4.07 1.16
N ALA A 192 -22.70 -4.29 2.35
CA ALA A 192 -23.23 -3.71 3.59
C ALA A 192 -22.15 -3.50 4.65
N VAL A 193 -22.43 -2.62 5.61
CA VAL A 193 -21.68 -2.48 6.87
C VAL A 193 -22.66 -2.71 8.02
N GLY A 194 -22.54 -3.85 8.69
CA GLY A 194 -23.55 -4.30 9.65
C GLY A 194 -24.96 -4.35 9.01
N ALA A 195 -25.87 -3.51 9.50
CA ALA A 195 -27.24 -3.40 8.97
C ALA A 195 -27.41 -2.32 7.88
N LEU A 196 -26.36 -1.55 7.58
CA LEU A 196 -26.41 -0.45 6.61
C LEU A 196 -26.10 -0.99 5.21
N ALA A 197 -27.05 -0.86 4.29
CA ALA A 197 -26.84 -1.23 2.88
C ALA A 197 -26.06 -0.15 2.14
N ALA A 198 -25.21 -0.55 1.18
CA ALA A 198 -24.56 0.41 0.30
C ALA A 198 -25.57 1.07 -0.65
N THR A 199 -25.36 2.36 -0.90
CA THR A 199 -26.17 3.16 -1.82
C THR A 199 -25.55 3.29 -3.20
N ALA A 200 -24.24 3.07 -3.31
CA ALA A 200 -23.50 3.06 -4.57
C ALA A 200 -22.27 2.15 -4.47
N ALA A 201 -21.85 1.59 -5.60
CA ALA A 201 -20.59 0.86 -5.76
C ALA A 201 -20.02 1.19 -7.14
N VAL A 202 -18.73 1.49 -7.22
CA VAL A 202 -18.04 1.85 -8.48
C VAL A 202 -16.73 1.07 -8.55
N LEU A 203 -16.56 0.28 -9.59
CA LEU A 203 -15.33 -0.45 -9.85
C LEU A 203 -14.23 0.51 -10.35
N ASP A 204 -13.01 0.39 -9.83
CA ASP A 204 -11.86 1.06 -10.43
C ASP A 204 -11.39 0.27 -11.65
N LEU A 205 -11.50 0.86 -12.85
CA LEU A 205 -11.08 0.20 -14.09
C LEU A 205 -9.56 0.12 -14.27
N ALA A 206 -8.78 0.93 -13.53
CA ALA A 206 -7.32 0.84 -13.50
C ALA A 206 -6.83 -0.25 -12.53
N HIS A 207 -7.64 -0.52 -11.51
CA HIS A 207 -7.41 -1.51 -10.46
C HIS A 207 -8.67 -2.38 -10.34
N PRO A 208 -8.93 -3.30 -11.30
CA PRO A 208 -10.20 -4.02 -11.41
C PRO A 208 -10.49 -4.96 -10.23
N GLU A 209 -9.58 -5.06 -9.27
CA GLU A 209 -9.77 -5.69 -7.97
C GLU A 209 -10.35 -4.74 -6.90
N GLN A 210 -10.51 -3.44 -7.19
CA GLN A 210 -10.90 -2.41 -6.23
C GLN A 210 -12.28 -1.81 -6.51
N VAL A 211 -13.08 -1.62 -5.46
CA VAL A 211 -14.42 -1.03 -5.53
C VAL A 211 -14.56 0.10 -4.51
N LEU A 212 -15.00 1.26 -4.96
CA LEU A 212 -15.47 2.34 -4.08
C LEU A 212 -16.92 2.08 -3.70
N VAL A 213 -17.15 1.69 -2.46
CA VAL A 213 -18.47 1.37 -1.91
C VAL A 213 -18.94 2.51 -1.02
N THR A 214 -20.09 3.11 -1.33
CA THR A 214 -20.69 4.19 -0.53
C THR A 214 -21.76 3.62 0.41
N VAL A 215 -21.52 3.73 1.71
CA VAL A 215 -22.41 3.30 2.79
C VAL A 215 -22.60 4.47 3.76
N PRO A 216 -23.66 5.28 3.62
CA PRO A 216 -23.90 6.40 4.51
C PRO A 216 -24.29 5.95 5.93
N GLY A 217 -23.89 6.73 6.94
CA GLY A 217 -24.37 6.56 8.32
C GLY A 217 -23.62 5.52 9.14
N ILE A 218 -22.43 5.08 8.70
CA ILE A 218 -21.56 4.23 9.53
C ILE A 218 -21.24 4.97 10.83
N SER A 219 -21.39 4.29 11.95
CA SER A 219 -21.02 4.81 13.26
C SER A 219 -19.58 4.44 13.59
N ALA A 220 -18.87 5.33 14.27
CA ALA A 220 -17.50 5.07 14.70
C ALA A 220 -17.40 3.85 15.63
N GLY A 221 -16.27 3.15 15.52
CA GLY A 221 -15.97 1.94 16.28
C GLY A 221 -15.82 0.70 15.40
N SER A 222 -15.74 -0.47 16.06
CA SER A 222 -15.58 -1.74 15.37
C SER A 222 -16.84 -2.13 14.61
N VAL A 223 -16.71 -2.27 13.30
CA VAL A 223 -17.80 -2.62 12.37
C VAL A 223 -17.36 -3.72 11.41
N THR A 224 -18.32 -4.45 10.85
CA THR A 224 -18.07 -5.51 9.87
C THR A 224 -18.67 -5.12 8.53
N PHE A 225 -17.81 -4.99 7.52
CA PHE A 225 -18.19 -4.95 6.12
C PHE A 225 -18.51 -6.36 5.62
N SER A 226 -19.49 -6.49 4.72
CA SER A 226 -19.83 -7.73 4.05
C SER A 226 -20.09 -7.52 2.56
N ALA A 227 -19.64 -8.47 1.74
CA ALA A 227 -19.91 -8.58 0.31
C ALA A 227 -20.52 -9.95 -0.03
N THR A 228 -21.60 -9.97 -0.82
CA THR A 228 -22.28 -11.19 -1.29
C THR A 228 -22.82 -10.97 -2.69
N GLY A 229 -22.51 -11.86 -3.63
CA GLY A 229 -22.92 -11.73 -5.04
C GLY A 229 -21.90 -10.98 -5.93
N VAL A 230 -20.84 -10.43 -5.36
CA VAL A 230 -19.69 -9.89 -6.12
C VAL A 230 -18.93 -11.05 -6.73
N ALA A 231 -18.81 -11.08 -8.05
CA ALA A 231 -18.16 -12.15 -8.80
C ALA A 231 -16.84 -11.70 -9.40
N ASP A 232 -15.94 -12.66 -9.60
CA ASP A 232 -14.76 -12.51 -10.44
C ASP A 232 -15.15 -12.50 -11.94
N LEU A 233 -14.15 -12.44 -12.82
CA LEU A 233 -14.33 -12.53 -14.27
C LEU A 233 -14.80 -13.92 -14.77
N TYR A 234 -14.89 -14.91 -13.89
CA TYR A 234 -15.25 -16.30 -14.18
C TYR A 234 -16.61 -16.70 -13.56
N ALA A 235 -17.36 -15.71 -13.05
CA ALA A 235 -18.67 -15.86 -12.44
C ALA A 235 -18.69 -16.63 -11.09
N ASN A 236 -17.55 -16.73 -10.41
CA ASN A 236 -17.49 -17.20 -9.03
C ASN A 236 -17.88 -16.07 -8.09
N ALA A 237 -19.08 -16.15 -7.51
CA ALA A 237 -19.62 -15.09 -6.67
C ALA A 237 -19.33 -15.31 -5.17
N THR A 238 -18.99 -14.22 -4.48
CA THR A 238 -18.87 -14.17 -3.01
C THR A 238 -20.12 -14.69 -2.32
N SER A 239 -19.92 -15.57 -1.34
CA SER A 239 -20.98 -16.08 -0.45
C SER A 239 -20.74 -15.59 0.98
N GLY A 240 -20.83 -14.28 1.20
CA GLY A 240 -20.64 -13.67 2.53
C GLY A 240 -19.18 -13.39 2.90
N ALA A 241 -18.40 -12.80 1.98
CA ALA A 241 -17.06 -12.32 2.31
C ALA A 241 -17.17 -11.16 3.32
N THR A 242 -16.35 -11.17 4.38
CA THR A 242 -16.44 -10.18 5.46
C THR A 242 -15.11 -9.55 5.78
N TRP A 243 -15.14 -8.28 6.20
CA TRP A 243 -13.97 -7.56 6.71
C TRP A 243 -14.33 -6.70 7.91
N THR A 244 -13.80 -7.03 9.08
CA THR A 244 -13.92 -6.19 10.28
C THR A 244 -12.83 -5.12 10.30
N PHE A 245 -13.20 -3.90 10.67
CA PHE A 245 -12.30 -2.76 10.81
C PHE A 245 -12.87 -1.78 11.84
N ASN A 246 -12.05 -0.79 12.26
CA ASN A 246 -12.50 0.28 13.14
C ASN A 246 -12.78 1.53 12.28
N PHE A 247 -14.06 1.89 12.12
CA PHE A 247 -14.46 3.11 11.42
C PHE A 247 -14.18 4.32 12.31
N VAL A 248 -13.52 5.35 11.78
CA VAL A 248 -13.05 6.50 12.55
C VAL A 248 -13.85 7.75 12.20
N ASP A 249 -14.41 8.43 13.21
CA ASP A 249 -15.01 9.74 12.97
C ASP A 249 -13.93 10.82 12.84
N THR A 250 -13.74 11.31 11.62
CA THR A 250 -12.76 12.37 11.34
C THR A 250 -13.30 13.78 11.57
N ARG A 251 -14.61 13.94 11.82
CA ARG A 251 -15.24 15.25 11.97
C ARG A 251 -14.72 15.99 13.19
N ILE A 252 -14.46 17.28 13.01
CA ILE A 252 -14.07 18.18 14.08
C ILE A 252 -15.29 18.40 14.99
N PRO A 253 -15.17 18.25 16.33
CA PRO A 253 -16.27 18.54 17.23
C PRO A 253 -16.80 19.97 17.05
N ALA A 254 -18.11 20.15 17.12
CA ALA A 254 -18.71 21.46 16.93
C ALA A 254 -18.16 22.46 17.96
N GLY A 255 -17.61 23.58 17.48
CA GLY A 255 -17.05 24.64 18.32
C GLY A 255 -15.63 24.37 18.84
N TYR A 256 -14.97 23.28 18.43
CA TYR A 256 -13.65 22.89 18.96
C TYR A 256 -12.58 23.98 18.82
N TYR A 257 -12.57 24.71 17.70
CA TYR A 257 -11.61 25.80 17.43
C TYR A 257 -12.21 27.21 17.56
N THR A 258 -13.37 27.39 18.21
CA THR A 258 -14.03 28.70 18.28
C THR A 258 -13.18 29.78 18.96
N SER A 259 -12.38 29.44 19.97
CA SER A 259 -11.49 30.40 20.65
C SER A 259 -10.29 30.83 19.80
N ALA A 260 -9.99 30.13 18.70
CA ALA A 260 -8.89 30.48 17.80
C ALA A 260 -9.28 31.56 16.77
N ILE A 261 -10.58 31.78 16.54
CA ILE A 261 -11.10 32.69 15.50
C ILE A 261 -10.58 34.12 15.70
N GLY A 262 -10.08 34.73 14.63
CA GLY A 262 -9.54 36.09 14.61
C GLY A 262 -8.15 36.25 15.24
N LEU A 263 -7.52 35.15 15.68
CA LEU A 263 -6.19 35.19 16.29
C LEU A 263 -5.08 34.85 15.27
N ARG A 264 -3.86 35.31 15.56
CA ARG A 264 -2.64 34.99 14.79
C ARG A 264 -1.41 34.97 15.70
N GLY A 265 -0.30 34.43 15.21
CA GLY A 265 0.99 34.42 15.92
C GLY A 265 0.88 33.86 17.33
N THR A 266 1.51 34.53 18.30
CA THR A 266 1.54 34.09 19.71
C THR A 266 0.16 33.99 20.35
N ALA A 267 -0.78 34.89 20.00
CA ALA A 267 -2.15 34.83 20.53
C ALA A 267 -2.89 33.58 20.04
N LEU A 268 -2.69 33.21 18.77
CA LEU A 268 -3.25 31.98 18.22
C LEU A 268 -2.61 30.75 18.83
N ARG A 269 -1.28 30.72 18.98
CA ARG A 269 -0.58 29.63 19.65
C ARG A 269 -1.08 29.40 21.07
N ALA A 270 -1.27 30.48 21.85
CA ALA A 270 -1.84 30.40 23.19
C ALA A 270 -3.27 29.85 23.18
N ALA A 271 -4.13 30.27 22.25
CA ALA A 271 -5.50 29.75 22.15
C ALA A 271 -5.53 28.27 21.75
N LEU A 272 -4.70 27.85 20.78
CA LEU A 272 -4.58 26.45 20.38
C LEU A 272 -4.00 25.59 21.51
N HIS A 273 -3.00 26.08 22.24
CA HIS A 273 -2.49 25.45 23.45
C HIS A 273 -3.62 25.18 24.45
N GLU A 274 -4.42 26.19 24.79
CA GLU A 274 -5.56 26.02 25.72
C GLU A 274 -6.59 24.99 25.22
N ILE A 275 -6.80 24.87 23.91
CA ILE A 275 -7.71 23.87 23.32
C ILE A 275 -7.18 22.45 23.51
N ILE A 276 -5.87 22.22 23.32
CA ILE A 276 -5.29 20.88 23.21
C ILE A 276 -4.50 20.44 24.44
N LYS A 277 -4.30 21.30 25.45
CA LYS A 277 -3.41 21.01 26.59
C LYS A 277 -3.88 19.87 27.48
N ASP A 278 -5.18 19.80 27.75
CA ASP A 278 -5.78 18.86 28.72
C ASP A 278 -6.09 17.48 28.09
N HIS A 279 -5.07 16.85 27.51
CA HIS A 279 -5.20 15.53 26.92
C HIS A 279 -5.10 14.41 27.97
N SER A 280 -5.78 13.30 27.70
CA SER A 280 -5.77 12.09 28.53
C SER A 280 -4.46 11.33 28.30
N SER A 281 -3.48 11.55 29.17
CA SER A 281 -2.20 10.83 29.15
C SER A 281 -2.41 9.32 29.33
N GLN A 282 -1.76 8.55 28.48
CA GLN A 282 -1.78 7.08 28.51
C GLN A 282 -0.48 6.52 29.10
N SER A 283 -0.40 5.21 29.29
CA SER A 283 0.89 4.59 29.59
C SER A 283 1.71 4.45 28.30
N TYR A 284 3.04 4.46 28.42
CA TYR A 284 3.93 4.25 27.28
C TYR A 284 3.76 2.87 26.62
N ASP A 285 3.33 1.86 27.39
CA ASP A 285 3.04 0.53 26.85
C ASP A 285 1.69 0.47 26.14
N TYR A 286 0.74 1.34 26.50
CA TYR A 286 -0.55 1.43 25.82
C TYR A 286 -0.41 1.90 24.36
N ALA A 287 0.67 2.61 24.00
CA ALA A 287 0.91 3.02 22.62
C ALA A 287 0.90 1.85 21.62
N LEU A 288 1.42 0.67 22.01
CA LEU A 288 1.40 -0.52 21.17
C LEU A 288 -0.02 -1.05 20.91
N ILE A 289 -0.95 -0.80 21.84
CA ILE A 289 -2.38 -1.11 21.68
C ILE A 289 -3.04 -0.03 20.82
N ALA A 290 -2.74 1.25 21.08
CA ALA A 290 -3.29 2.38 20.35
C ALA A 290 -3.01 2.29 18.83
N PHE A 291 -1.80 1.87 18.44
CA PHE A 291 -1.40 1.70 17.03
C PHE A 291 -2.33 0.79 16.23
N GLN A 292 -3.03 -0.17 16.86
CA GLN A 292 -4.03 -1.03 16.20
C GLN A 292 -5.24 -0.25 15.66
N THR A 293 -5.40 1.00 16.10
CA THR A 293 -6.46 1.92 15.67
C THR A 293 -5.92 3.21 15.05
N THR A 294 -4.75 3.70 15.49
CA THR A 294 -4.18 4.97 15.03
C THR A 294 -3.27 4.83 13.82
N ASP A 295 -2.64 3.67 13.62
CA ASP A 295 -1.58 3.44 12.63
C ASP A 295 -1.77 2.05 11.98
N VAL A 296 -2.97 1.81 11.44
CA VAL A 296 -3.36 0.54 10.80
C VAL A 296 -3.57 0.73 9.29
N LYS A 297 -2.82 -0.04 8.49
CA LYS A 297 -2.93 -0.06 7.03
C LYS A 297 -4.24 -0.72 6.57
N PRO A 298 -4.68 -0.49 5.31
CA PRO A 298 -5.87 -1.12 4.75
C PRO A 298 -5.88 -2.64 4.82
N ASN A 299 -4.70 -3.27 4.76
CA ASN A 299 -4.47 -4.72 4.88
C ASN A 299 -4.33 -5.22 6.34
N ARG A 300 -4.63 -4.38 7.34
CA ARG A 300 -4.46 -4.61 8.80
C ARG A 300 -3.03 -4.74 9.30
N MET A 301 -2.05 -4.43 8.48
CA MET A 301 -0.65 -4.38 8.91
C MET A 301 -0.34 -3.04 9.59
N VAL A 302 0.79 -2.99 10.28
CA VAL A 302 1.28 -1.77 10.94
C VAL A 302 1.60 -0.70 9.89
N TRP A 303 1.12 0.52 10.09
CA TRP A 303 1.42 1.67 9.23
C TRP A 303 2.70 2.37 9.68
N ASP A 304 3.82 1.73 9.36
CA ASP A 304 5.15 2.17 9.76
C ASP A 304 5.71 3.25 8.82
N VAL A 305 5.98 4.44 9.36
CA VAL A 305 6.47 5.61 8.59
C VAL A 305 7.91 5.47 8.08
N TYR A 306 8.66 4.47 8.55
CA TYR A 306 10.04 4.17 8.18
C TYR A 306 10.21 2.92 7.31
N SER A 307 9.15 2.16 7.06
CA SER A 307 9.18 1.04 6.10
C SER A 307 8.15 1.16 4.99
N ASP A 308 7.04 1.87 5.20
CA ASP A 308 6.00 1.99 4.18
C ASP A 308 6.46 2.82 2.97
N ILE A 309 5.91 2.47 1.81
CA ILE A 309 6.10 3.19 0.54
C ILE A 309 4.70 3.41 -0.05
N PRO A 310 4.04 4.54 0.26
CA PRO A 310 2.70 4.83 -0.26
C PRO A 310 2.63 4.75 -1.79
N GLY A 311 1.67 3.97 -2.31
CA GLY A 311 1.53 3.72 -3.75
C GLY A 311 2.56 2.74 -4.35
N GLY A 312 3.46 2.19 -3.53
CA GLY A 312 4.43 1.16 -3.90
C GLY A 312 4.32 -0.09 -3.02
N THR A 313 5.28 -1.00 -3.18
CA THR A 313 5.43 -2.19 -2.35
C THR A 313 6.47 -1.92 -1.26
N PRO A 314 6.10 -1.92 0.04
CA PRO A 314 7.07 -1.85 1.12
C PRO A 314 8.08 -3.00 1.05
N PRO A 315 9.34 -2.80 1.48
CA PRO A 315 10.34 -3.87 1.52
C PRO A 315 9.97 -4.98 2.51
N TYR A 316 9.18 -4.66 3.53
CA TYR A 316 8.65 -5.58 4.54
C TYR A 316 7.46 -4.89 5.26
N GLU A 317 6.64 -5.69 5.95
CA GLU A 317 5.50 -5.20 6.74
C GLU A 317 5.37 -6.03 8.03
N TYR A 318 4.66 -5.49 9.03
CA TYR A 318 4.49 -6.15 10.34
C TYR A 318 3.04 -6.39 10.71
N TYR A 319 2.80 -7.49 11.43
CA TYR A 319 1.58 -7.66 12.19
C TYR A 319 1.70 -6.96 13.55
N PHE A 320 0.59 -6.42 14.05
CA PHE A 320 0.54 -5.94 15.43
C PHE A 320 0.92 -7.05 16.41
N GLY A 321 1.68 -6.69 17.45
CA GLY A 321 2.18 -7.66 18.43
C GLY A 321 3.52 -8.32 18.06
N GLN A 322 4.22 -7.79 17.05
CA GLN A 322 5.61 -8.15 16.72
C GLN A 322 6.65 -7.08 17.13
N PRO A 323 6.66 -6.55 18.37
CA PRO A 323 7.76 -5.69 18.80
C PRO A 323 9.03 -6.52 18.94
N SER A 324 10.17 -5.99 18.49
CA SER A 324 11.45 -6.70 18.45
C SER A 324 12.61 -5.85 18.94
N SER A 325 13.79 -6.45 19.08
CA SER A 325 15.10 -5.81 19.23
C SER A 325 15.99 -6.24 18.05
N GLY A 326 15.78 -5.63 16.89
CA GLY A 326 16.32 -6.11 15.60
C GLY A 326 17.70 -5.57 15.25
N ALA A 327 18.58 -6.43 14.71
CA ALA A 327 19.90 -6.01 14.21
C ALA A 327 19.88 -5.50 12.76
N THR A 328 18.87 -5.90 11.97
CA THR A 328 18.66 -5.51 10.58
C THR A 328 17.24 -4.97 10.38
N GLU A 329 17.06 -4.14 9.35
CA GLU A 329 15.73 -3.74 8.87
C GLU A 329 14.85 -4.97 8.59
N GLY A 330 13.55 -4.86 8.88
CA GLY A 330 12.59 -5.96 8.74
C GLY A 330 12.51 -6.90 9.96
N SER A 331 13.32 -6.68 11.00
CA SER A 331 13.35 -7.55 12.20
C SER A 331 12.18 -7.35 13.16
N GLY A 332 11.44 -6.25 13.02
CA GLY A 332 10.27 -5.89 13.82
C GLY A 332 10.16 -4.38 14.01
N TYR A 333 9.03 -3.93 14.56
CA TYR A 333 8.81 -2.50 14.82
C TYR A 333 8.96 -2.17 16.31
N ASN A 334 9.18 -0.90 16.62
CA ASN A 334 9.14 -0.36 17.98
C ASN A 334 8.37 0.98 18.00
N ARG A 335 8.52 1.74 19.09
CA ARG A 335 7.93 3.07 19.25
C ARG A 335 9.00 4.11 18.94
N GLU A 336 8.74 4.97 17.97
CA GLU A 336 9.53 6.16 17.69
C GLU A 336 8.92 7.36 18.38
N HIS A 337 9.75 8.12 19.09
CA HIS A 337 9.41 9.46 19.55
C HIS A 337 9.82 10.45 18.47
N SER A 338 8.89 10.86 17.60
CA SER A 338 9.17 11.77 16.47
C SER A 338 9.71 13.12 16.93
N TRP A 339 9.38 13.54 18.15
CA TRP A 339 10.14 14.54 18.90
C TRP A 339 11.01 13.81 19.96
N PRO A 340 12.34 13.77 19.83
CA PRO A 340 13.18 12.89 20.65
C PRO A 340 12.96 13.05 22.16
N GLN A 341 12.93 11.92 22.88
CA GLN A 341 12.78 11.89 24.35
C GLN A 341 13.80 12.79 25.07
N SER A 342 15.04 12.82 24.56
CA SER A 342 16.13 13.61 25.13
C SER A 342 15.89 15.12 25.07
N TRP A 343 15.01 15.60 24.18
CA TRP A 343 14.74 17.03 24.00
C TRP A 343 13.72 17.58 24.99
N PHE A 344 12.89 16.72 25.60
CA PHE A 344 11.92 17.11 26.64
C PHE A 344 12.17 16.45 28.01
N GLY A 345 13.27 15.70 28.15
CA GLY A 345 13.68 15.08 29.41
C GLY A 345 12.89 13.82 29.81
N GLY A 346 12.02 13.28 28.94
CA GLY A 346 11.37 11.99 29.14
C GLY A 346 10.24 11.94 30.17
N ALA A 347 9.70 13.09 30.58
CA ALA A 347 8.60 13.16 31.54
C ALA A 347 7.23 12.91 30.89
N LEU A 348 6.28 12.41 31.68
CA LEU A 348 4.85 12.45 31.33
C LEU A 348 4.33 13.90 31.45
N PRO A 349 3.33 14.29 30.63
CA PRO A 349 2.58 13.44 29.71
C PRO A 349 3.23 13.23 28.32
N MET A 350 4.23 14.05 27.96
CA MET A 350 4.94 14.00 26.65
C MET A 350 5.39 12.60 26.26
N TYR A 351 5.95 11.86 27.23
CA TYR A 351 6.52 10.55 26.97
C TYR A 351 5.52 9.54 26.39
N SER A 352 4.23 9.74 26.64
CA SER A 352 3.13 8.87 26.20
C SER A 352 2.23 9.49 25.14
N ASP A 353 2.54 10.69 24.66
CA ASP A 353 1.67 11.42 23.73
C ASP A 353 1.71 10.77 22.34
N LEU A 354 0.58 10.18 21.95
CA LEU A 354 0.38 9.45 20.70
C LEU A 354 0.62 10.33 19.46
N TRP A 355 0.54 11.66 19.58
CA TRP A 355 0.88 12.53 18.46
C TRP A 355 2.34 12.44 18.04
N ILE A 356 3.24 12.12 18.96
CA ILE A 356 4.67 11.94 18.69
C ILE A 356 5.14 10.50 18.80
N LEU A 357 4.24 9.56 19.05
CA LEU A 357 4.55 8.14 19.02
C LEU A 357 4.09 7.52 17.70
N TYR A 358 5.05 6.97 16.97
CA TYR A 358 4.79 6.23 15.73
C TYR A 358 5.30 4.80 15.87
N PRO A 359 4.61 3.80 15.28
CA PRO A 359 5.23 2.52 15.05
C PRO A 359 6.27 2.66 13.95
N THR A 360 7.48 2.17 14.19
CA THR A 360 8.56 2.26 13.20
C THR A 360 9.45 1.03 13.18
N ASP A 361 10.02 0.66 12.04
CA ASP A 361 11.09 -0.34 11.97
C ASP A 361 12.17 0.02 12.98
N ILE A 362 12.54 -0.97 13.79
CA ILE A 362 13.46 -0.74 14.91
C ILE A 362 14.85 -0.30 14.45
N LYS A 363 15.32 -0.83 13.31
CA LYS A 363 16.66 -0.55 12.82
C LYS A 363 16.72 0.84 12.20
N VAL A 364 15.69 1.25 11.46
CA VAL A 364 15.58 2.61 10.93
C VAL A 364 15.37 3.61 12.07
N ASN A 365 14.64 3.26 13.12
CA ASN A 365 14.55 4.07 14.34
C ASN A 365 15.93 4.21 15.04
N GLU A 366 16.73 3.15 15.09
CA GLU A 366 18.13 3.23 15.57
C GLU A 366 18.98 4.19 14.71
N TYR A 367 18.83 4.15 13.37
CA TYR A 367 19.51 5.09 12.47
C TYR A 367 19.08 6.53 12.73
N ARG A 368 17.77 6.75 12.96
CA ARG A 368 17.23 8.06 13.30
C ARG A 368 17.81 8.59 14.60
N GLY A 369 17.88 7.77 15.65
CA GLY A 369 18.42 8.17 16.95
C GLY A 369 17.70 9.40 17.51
N ASN A 370 18.44 10.47 17.81
CA ASN A 370 17.90 11.78 18.21
C ASN A 370 18.25 12.90 17.22
N TRP A 371 18.60 12.55 15.98
CA TRP A 371 18.87 13.53 14.94
C TRP A 371 17.61 14.33 14.63
N PRO A 372 17.71 15.64 14.37
CA PRO A 372 16.57 16.39 13.90
C PRO A 372 16.15 15.90 12.52
N TYR A 373 14.87 16.07 12.20
CA TYR A 373 14.45 15.91 10.81
C TYR A 373 14.99 17.05 9.95
N GLY A 374 15.43 16.74 8.73
CA GLY A 374 15.91 17.71 7.74
C GLY A 374 16.27 17.04 6.41
N ASP A 375 16.40 17.83 5.35
CA ASP A 375 16.76 17.34 4.00
C ASP A 375 18.25 16.99 3.95
N VAL A 376 18.58 15.79 3.49
CA VAL A 376 19.93 15.23 3.40
C VAL A 376 20.44 15.35 1.97
N SER A 377 21.64 15.91 1.81
CA SER A 377 22.24 16.07 0.47
C SER A 377 23.11 14.89 0.05
N ILE A 378 23.85 14.31 1.01
CA ILE A 378 24.77 13.19 0.78
C ILE A 378 24.52 12.16 1.90
N PRO A 379 23.70 11.14 1.66
CA PRO A 379 23.39 10.16 2.69
C PRO A 379 24.63 9.34 3.08
N THR A 380 24.85 9.19 4.37
CA THR A 380 25.77 8.19 4.94
C THR A 380 25.06 6.86 5.18
N ILE A 381 23.74 6.89 5.40
CA ILE A 381 22.85 5.73 5.49
C ILE A 381 21.63 5.99 4.62
N THR A 382 21.16 4.95 3.93
CA THR A 382 19.86 4.93 3.26
C THR A 382 19.16 3.63 3.64
N SER A 383 18.00 3.75 4.26
CA SER A 383 17.12 2.62 4.60
C SER A 383 16.48 2.01 3.35
N LEU A 384 15.90 0.82 3.49
CA LEU A 384 15.27 0.11 2.37
C LEU A 384 14.04 0.83 1.82
N ASN A 385 13.32 1.63 2.64
CA ASN A 385 12.21 2.45 2.14
C ASN A 385 12.67 3.76 1.47
N GLY A 386 13.95 4.13 1.63
CA GLY A 386 14.54 5.34 1.06
C GLY A 386 14.78 6.48 2.05
N SER A 387 14.41 6.34 3.33
CA SER A 387 14.76 7.32 4.37
C SER A 387 16.28 7.39 4.55
N GLN A 388 16.81 8.57 4.86
CA GLN A 388 18.25 8.86 4.82
C GLN A 388 18.77 9.42 6.13
N VAL A 389 20.05 9.18 6.41
CA VAL A 389 20.83 9.90 7.43
C VAL A 389 22.04 10.50 6.77
N GLY A 390 22.35 11.76 7.08
CA GLY A 390 23.55 12.42 6.56
C GLY A 390 23.59 13.90 6.92
N PRO A 391 24.58 14.65 6.40
CA PRO A 391 24.67 16.09 6.60
C PRO A 391 23.44 16.80 6.05
N CYS A 392 22.83 17.62 6.90
CA CYS A 392 21.67 18.43 6.56
C CYS A 392 22.04 19.49 5.52
N SER A 393 21.09 19.71 4.60
CA SER A 393 21.20 20.67 3.51
C SER A 393 20.28 21.88 3.69
N ASN A 394 19.42 21.88 4.71
CA ASN A 394 18.57 23.03 5.02
C ASN A 394 19.41 24.23 5.49
N ALA A 395 19.11 25.41 4.96
CA ALA A 395 19.83 26.63 5.31
C ALA A 395 19.73 26.91 6.83
N GLY A 396 20.88 27.06 7.49
CA GLY A 396 20.98 27.34 8.92
C GLY A 396 21.35 26.14 9.80
N TYR A 397 21.45 24.93 9.23
CA TYR A 397 21.92 23.73 9.95
C TYR A 397 22.68 22.80 9.00
N THR A 398 23.90 22.39 9.37
CA THR A 398 24.80 21.61 8.50
C THR A 398 25.31 20.32 9.14
N ASP A 399 24.90 20.05 10.38
CA ASP A 399 25.24 18.79 11.06
C ASP A 399 24.28 17.67 10.61
N ILE A 400 24.36 16.51 11.23
CA ILE A 400 23.58 15.33 10.83
C ILE A 400 22.07 15.56 11.06
N ALA A 401 21.28 15.12 10.07
CA ALA A 401 19.83 15.05 10.10
C ALA A 401 19.35 13.67 9.60
N PHE A 402 18.10 13.34 9.93
CA PHE A 402 17.36 12.23 9.36
C PHE A 402 16.31 12.78 8.38
N GLU A 403 16.25 12.24 7.17
CA GLU A 403 15.26 12.59 6.16
C GLU A 403 14.31 11.40 5.93
N PRO A 404 13.03 11.47 6.34
CA PRO A 404 12.03 10.49 5.94
C PRO A 404 11.72 10.65 4.45
N ILE A 405 11.12 9.64 3.82
CA ILE A 405 10.63 9.77 2.44
C ILE A 405 9.59 10.89 2.32
N ASP A 406 9.47 11.48 1.13
CA ASP A 406 8.64 12.66 0.88
C ASP A 406 7.17 12.49 1.33
N ALA A 407 6.63 11.28 1.24
CA ALA A 407 5.25 10.96 1.59
C ALA A 407 4.93 10.99 3.10
N PHE A 408 5.93 11.20 3.97
CA PHE A 408 5.73 11.33 5.43
C PHE A 408 6.34 12.61 6.01
N LYS A 409 6.92 13.47 5.16
CA LYS A 409 7.55 14.73 5.60
C LYS A 409 6.52 15.68 6.21
N GLY A 410 5.33 15.77 5.62
CA GLY A 410 4.21 16.58 6.09
C GLY A 410 3.66 16.06 7.42
N ASP A 411 3.45 14.75 7.54
CA ASP A 411 3.00 14.09 8.78
C ASP A 411 3.90 14.46 9.96
N LEU A 412 5.21 14.29 9.79
CA LEU A 412 6.20 14.53 10.84
C LEU A 412 6.37 16.03 11.14
N ALA A 413 6.28 16.90 10.13
CA ALA A 413 6.25 18.35 10.32
C ALA A 413 5.05 18.79 11.15
N ARG A 414 3.84 18.28 10.84
CA ARG A 414 2.62 18.59 11.60
C ARG A 414 2.65 18.07 13.03
N SER A 415 3.34 16.96 13.29
CA SER A 415 3.60 16.50 14.66
C SER A 415 4.56 17.42 15.43
N HIS A 416 5.54 18.03 14.76
CA HIS A 416 6.41 19.04 15.39
C HIS A 416 5.66 20.34 15.71
N PHE A 417 4.82 20.82 14.79
CA PHE A 417 3.95 21.96 15.04
C PHE A 417 3.01 21.70 16.21
N TYR A 418 2.47 20.49 16.30
CA TYR A 418 1.67 20.05 17.43
C TYR A 418 2.45 20.14 18.74
N VAL A 419 3.64 19.54 18.87
CA VAL A 419 4.42 19.61 20.13
C VAL A 419 4.70 21.05 20.51
N SER A 420 5.15 21.85 19.55
CA SER A 420 5.46 23.26 19.76
C SER A 420 4.26 24.03 20.28
N THR A 421 3.05 23.69 19.84
CA THR A 421 1.81 24.36 20.27
C THR A 421 1.26 23.77 21.57
N ARG A 422 1.19 22.44 21.67
CA ARG A 422 0.65 21.72 22.83
C ARG A 422 1.45 22.03 24.09
N TYR A 423 2.77 22.01 24.03
CA TYR A 423 3.62 22.21 25.22
C TYR A 423 4.09 23.65 25.37
N TYR A 424 3.48 24.60 24.64
CA TYR A 424 3.78 26.01 24.78
C TYR A 424 3.65 26.45 26.25
N THR A 425 4.70 27.06 26.80
CA THR A 425 4.80 27.50 28.21
C THR A 425 4.89 26.40 29.28
N GLU A 426 4.87 25.13 28.89
CA GLU A 426 5.07 23.95 29.76
C GLU A 426 6.50 23.38 29.68
N ASP A 427 7.41 24.07 29.00
CA ASP A 427 8.69 23.57 28.50
C ASP A 427 9.92 24.12 29.24
N ALA A 428 9.74 24.85 30.34
CA ALA A 428 10.82 25.53 31.06
C ALA A 428 11.97 24.61 31.53
N ALA A 429 11.72 23.30 31.67
CA ALA A 429 12.71 22.30 32.07
C ALA A 429 13.24 21.47 30.89
N TRP A 430 12.84 21.76 29.65
CA TRP A 430 13.19 20.96 28.49
C TRP A 430 14.63 21.27 28.04
N PRO A 431 15.47 20.25 27.83
CA PRO A 431 16.83 20.47 27.33
C PRO A 431 16.91 21.11 25.94
N GLY A 432 15.85 20.98 25.12
CA GLY A 432 15.89 21.36 23.71
C GLY A 432 16.76 20.41 22.88
N GLY A 433 17.03 20.81 21.64
CA GLY A 433 17.82 20.00 20.72
C GLY A 433 18.29 20.77 19.49
N PRO A 434 18.96 20.10 18.53
CA PRO A 434 19.48 20.75 17.33
C PRO A 434 18.46 21.50 16.47
N ALA A 435 17.17 21.16 16.59
CA ALA A 435 16.06 21.83 15.90
C ALA A 435 15.18 22.70 16.81
N THR A 436 15.41 22.71 18.13
CA THR A 436 14.45 23.23 19.10
C THR A 436 15.10 23.94 20.30
N ASP A 437 14.47 24.99 20.79
CA ASP A 437 14.76 25.62 22.08
C ASP A 437 13.53 25.45 22.98
N GLY A 438 13.59 24.52 23.93
CA GLY A 438 12.39 24.03 24.62
C GLY A 438 11.37 23.44 23.63
N ALA A 439 10.14 23.97 23.64
CA ALA A 439 9.09 23.65 22.68
C ALA A 439 9.12 24.56 21.42
N ASP A 440 10.00 25.55 21.34
CA ASP A 440 10.11 26.43 20.18
C ASP A 440 10.96 25.79 19.08
N LEU A 441 10.49 25.85 17.83
CA LEU A 441 11.29 25.44 16.68
C LEU A 441 12.35 26.50 16.37
N LEU A 442 13.60 26.07 16.17
CA LEU A 442 14.66 26.96 15.70
C LEU A 442 14.36 27.43 14.26
N PRO A 443 14.85 28.62 13.83
CA PRO A 443 14.47 29.22 12.54
C PRO A 443 14.69 28.32 11.32
N TRP A 444 15.79 27.54 11.31
CA TRP A 444 16.11 26.62 10.21
C TRP A 444 15.08 25.48 10.12
N ALA A 445 14.74 24.87 11.27
CA ALA A 445 13.81 23.75 11.37
C ALA A 445 12.39 24.20 11.06
N ASN A 446 11.99 25.35 11.60
CA ASN A 446 10.72 25.99 11.28
C ASN A 446 10.53 26.19 9.77
N THR A 447 11.57 26.69 9.08
CA THR A 447 11.54 26.91 7.63
C THR A 447 11.44 25.59 6.86
N ALA A 448 12.23 24.58 7.26
CA ALA A 448 12.20 23.25 6.63
C ALA A 448 10.84 22.57 6.82
N TYR A 449 10.31 22.54 8.04
CA TYR A 449 9.05 21.86 8.36
C TYR A 449 7.84 22.55 7.73
N LEU A 450 7.87 23.88 7.58
CA LEU A 450 6.86 24.59 6.78
C LEU A 450 6.91 24.20 5.30
N ALA A 451 8.10 24.11 4.72
CA ALA A 451 8.24 23.68 3.33
C ALA A 451 7.72 22.25 3.14
N TRP A 452 8.07 21.33 4.05
CA TRP A 452 7.57 19.96 4.07
C TRP A 452 6.04 19.90 4.20
N HIS A 453 5.46 20.67 5.12
CA HIS A 453 4.02 20.77 5.30
C HIS A 453 3.28 21.22 4.02
N TYR A 454 3.86 22.14 3.24
CA TYR A 454 3.24 22.59 1.99
C TYR A 454 3.42 21.61 0.83
N ASN A 455 4.54 20.89 0.79
CA ASN A 455 4.84 19.94 -0.28
C ASN A 455 4.13 18.60 -0.08
N ASP A 456 3.87 18.23 1.17
CA ASP A 456 3.16 17.02 1.56
C ASP A 456 1.87 17.37 2.32
N ALA A 457 0.78 17.51 1.55
CA ALA A 457 -0.52 17.92 2.05
C ALA A 457 -1.13 16.88 3.02
N VAL A 458 -2.04 17.32 3.88
CA VAL A 458 -2.72 16.42 4.82
C VAL A 458 -3.41 15.27 4.08
N SER A 459 -3.05 14.04 4.43
CA SER A 459 -3.59 12.82 3.83
C SER A 459 -4.83 12.30 4.57
N ARG A 460 -5.62 11.42 3.93
CA ARG A 460 -6.73 10.73 4.63
C ARG A 460 -6.22 9.88 5.79
N LYS A 461 -5.05 9.25 5.67
CA LYS A 461 -4.35 8.55 6.75
C LYS A 461 -4.20 9.45 7.99
N GLU A 462 -3.73 10.68 7.82
CA GLU A 462 -3.56 11.59 8.95
C GLU A 462 -4.88 12.05 9.57
N GLN A 463 -5.92 12.26 8.77
CA GLN A 463 -7.25 12.58 9.28
C GLN A 463 -7.81 11.43 10.13
N LEU A 464 -7.64 10.19 9.68
CA LEU A 464 -8.01 8.98 10.41
C LEU A 464 -7.19 8.86 11.70
N ARG A 465 -5.86 9.05 11.63
CA ARG A 465 -5.00 9.06 12.81
C ARG A 465 -5.41 10.14 13.82
N ASN A 466 -5.79 11.33 13.35
CA ASN A 466 -6.29 12.42 14.19
C ASN A 466 -7.59 12.07 14.91
N GLY A 467 -8.56 11.51 14.19
CA GLY A 467 -9.82 11.04 14.77
C GLY A 467 -9.61 9.89 15.77
N ALA A 468 -8.74 8.93 15.45
CA ALA A 468 -8.44 7.79 16.31
C ALA A 468 -7.72 8.22 17.60
N ILE A 469 -6.71 9.10 17.51
CA ILE A 469 -6.03 9.66 18.68
C ILE A 469 -7.01 10.49 19.52
N TYR A 470 -7.92 11.26 18.89
CA TYR A 470 -8.93 12.03 19.62
C TYR A 470 -9.81 11.17 20.53
N VAL A 471 -10.21 9.97 20.08
CA VAL A 471 -10.98 9.03 20.91
C VAL A 471 -10.20 8.56 22.14
N ILE A 472 -8.87 8.48 22.05
CA ILE A 472 -7.99 7.98 23.12
C ILE A 472 -7.53 9.10 24.06
N GLN A 473 -7.06 10.21 23.50
CA GLN A 473 -6.43 11.31 24.23
C GLN A 473 -7.34 12.51 24.44
N ASN A 474 -8.51 12.56 23.81
CA ASN A 474 -9.44 13.70 23.88
C ASN A 474 -8.84 15.04 23.38
N ASN A 475 -7.77 15.00 22.58
CA ASN A 475 -7.24 16.16 21.88
C ASN A 475 -6.89 15.84 20.42
N ARG A 476 -6.91 16.87 19.58
CA ARG A 476 -6.65 16.78 18.13
C ARG A 476 -5.37 17.53 17.77
N ASN A 477 -4.77 17.18 16.64
CA ASN A 477 -3.70 18.00 16.05
C ASN A 477 -4.33 19.12 15.20
N PRO A 478 -4.20 20.40 15.60
CA PRO A 478 -4.79 21.50 14.87
C PRO A 478 -4.24 21.66 13.45
N PHE A 479 -3.01 21.21 13.20
CA PHE A 479 -2.36 21.35 11.90
C PHE A 479 -2.76 20.25 10.91
N VAL A 480 -3.44 19.20 11.38
CA VAL A 480 -4.11 18.19 10.54
C VAL A 480 -5.54 18.64 10.22
N ASP A 481 -6.27 19.15 11.22
CA ASP A 481 -7.64 19.66 11.02
C ASP A 481 -7.69 20.96 10.20
N HIS A 482 -6.74 21.84 10.46
CA HIS A 482 -6.60 23.19 9.88
C HIS A 482 -5.14 23.41 9.45
N PRO A 483 -4.69 22.81 8.33
CA PRO A 483 -3.31 22.96 7.86
C PRO A 483 -2.92 24.44 7.65
N GLU A 484 -3.86 25.31 7.33
CA GLU A 484 -3.64 26.75 7.21
C GLU A 484 -3.11 27.39 8.50
N PHE A 485 -3.36 26.82 9.69
CA PHE A 485 -2.83 27.35 10.94
C PHE A 485 -1.30 27.31 10.98
N ALA A 486 -0.65 26.36 10.28
CA ALA A 486 0.80 26.29 10.25
C ALA A 486 1.39 27.62 9.74
N ALA A 487 0.84 28.17 8.66
CA ALA A 487 1.23 29.49 8.13
C ALA A 487 0.99 30.62 9.14
N LEU A 488 -0.13 30.61 9.86
CA LEU A 488 -0.50 31.68 10.79
C LEU A 488 0.36 31.76 12.05
N LEU A 489 1.02 30.65 12.42
CA LEU A 489 1.89 30.57 13.59
C LEU A 489 3.38 30.62 13.23
N PHE A 490 3.77 29.89 12.19
CA PHE A 490 5.16 29.56 11.94
C PHE A 490 5.75 30.37 10.77
N ASP A 491 4.93 30.96 9.89
CA ASP A 491 5.41 31.89 8.87
C ASP A 491 5.42 33.31 9.44
N SER A 492 6.64 33.81 9.73
CA SER A 492 6.84 35.14 10.29
C SER A 492 6.42 36.30 9.36
N THR A 493 6.17 36.02 8.08
CA THR A 493 5.67 37.00 7.11
C THR A 493 4.15 37.04 7.04
N SER A 494 3.46 36.06 7.64
CA SER A 494 2.01 35.98 7.63
C SER A 494 1.39 37.14 8.43
N THR A 495 0.45 37.82 7.80
CA THR A 495 -0.37 38.87 8.44
C THR A 495 -1.83 38.49 8.58
N ALA A 496 -2.22 37.30 8.11
CA ALA A 496 -3.58 36.79 8.27
C ALA A 496 -3.83 36.31 9.71
N ALA A 497 -5.10 36.31 10.11
CA ALA A 497 -5.61 35.63 11.29
C ALA A 497 -6.55 34.48 10.94
N VAL A 498 -6.92 33.67 11.94
CA VAL A 498 -7.90 32.59 11.73
C VAL A 498 -9.21 33.19 11.24
N GLY A 499 -9.67 32.74 10.08
CA GLY A 499 -10.85 33.30 9.41
C GLY A 499 -10.56 34.48 8.47
N ASP A 500 -9.32 34.99 8.42
CA ASP A 500 -8.88 36.00 7.44
C ASP A 500 -8.43 35.39 6.11
N ALA A 501 -8.36 34.05 6.00
CA ALA A 501 -8.15 33.40 4.72
C ALA A 501 -9.12 34.04 3.72
N PRO A 502 -8.68 34.47 2.52
CA PRO A 502 -9.64 34.81 1.51
C PRO A 502 -10.50 33.57 1.41
N ALA A 503 -11.80 33.70 1.70
CA ALA A 503 -12.73 32.62 1.49
C ALA A 503 -12.35 32.04 0.14
N LEU A 504 -12.07 30.73 0.07
CA LEU A 504 -11.89 30.11 -1.24
C LEU A 504 -13.06 30.65 -2.08
N ALA A 505 -12.82 30.96 -3.33
CA ALA A 505 -13.94 31.16 -4.23
C ALA A 505 -14.23 29.78 -4.79
N PHE A 506 -15.49 29.51 -5.10
CA PHE A 506 -15.73 28.44 -6.05
C PHE A 506 -14.89 28.71 -7.30
N ARG A 507 -14.00 27.78 -7.66
CA ARG A 507 -13.08 27.96 -8.77
C ARG A 507 -12.81 26.66 -9.46
N LEU A 508 -12.96 26.63 -10.77
CA LEU A 508 -12.43 25.55 -11.60
C LEU A 508 -11.08 25.99 -12.15
N HIS A 509 -10.03 25.18 -11.97
CA HIS A 509 -8.69 25.45 -12.53
C HIS A 509 -8.54 24.84 -13.92
N GLN A 510 -7.57 25.36 -14.68
CA GLN A 510 -7.19 24.77 -15.95
C GLN A 510 -6.55 23.39 -15.70
N ASN A 511 -7.04 22.36 -16.39
CA ASN A 511 -6.47 21.02 -16.34
C ASN A 511 -4.97 21.03 -16.72
N ALA A 512 -4.18 20.20 -16.07
CA ALA A 512 -2.74 20.08 -16.30
C ALA A 512 -2.32 18.61 -16.39
N PRO A 513 -1.56 18.21 -17.44
CA PRO A 513 -1.14 19.01 -18.60
C PRO A 513 -2.32 19.36 -19.55
N ASN A 514 -2.13 20.34 -20.45
CA ASN A 514 -3.06 20.68 -21.53
C ASN A 514 -2.30 21.32 -22.73
N PRO A 515 -2.20 20.69 -23.91
CA PRO A 515 -2.77 19.39 -24.28
C PRO A 515 -2.22 18.24 -23.45
N PHE A 516 -2.98 17.17 -23.29
CA PHE A 516 -2.59 16.01 -22.48
C PHE A 516 -2.57 14.70 -23.29
N ARG A 517 -1.73 13.75 -22.86
CA ARG A 517 -1.59 12.40 -23.44
C ARG A 517 -1.13 11.40 -22.37
N PRO A 518 -1.88 10.32 -22.04
CA PRO A 518 -3.33 10.15 -22.16
C PRO A 518 -4.09 10.71 -20.95
N THR A 519 -3.40 11.18 -19.90
CA THR A 519 -3.99 11.58 -18.62
C THR A 519 -3.82 13.06 -18.32
N THR A 520 -4.78 13.65 -17.62
CA THR A 520 -4.74 15.03 -17.10
C THR A 520 -5.42 15.12 -15.75
N THR A 521 -5.01 16.08 -14.94
CA THR A 521 -5.63 16.38 -13.63
C THR A 521 -6.42 17.68 -13.71
N ILE A 522 -7.67 17.63 -13.28
CA ILE A 522 -8.56 18.79 -13.15
C ILE A 522 -8.63 19.16 -11.67
N ARG A 523 -8.24 20.40 -11.33
CA ARG A 523 -8.30 20.91 -9.95
C ARG A 523 -9.44 21.89 -9.77
N PHE A 524 -10.02 21.94 -8.58
CA PHE A 524 -11.04 22.93 -8.24
C PHE A 524 -11.05 23.26 -6.74
N ASP A 525 -11.52 24.46 -6.42
CA ASP A 525 -11.60 24.97 -5.05
C ASP A 525 -13.07 25.07 -4.63
N LEU A 526 -13.37 24.60 -3.41
CA LEU A 526 -14.66 24.72 -2.75
C LEU A 526 -14.52 25.55 -1.47
N PRO A 527 -15.35 26.58 -1.27
CA PRO A 527 -15.26 27.42 -0.07
C PRO A 527 -16.05 26.95 1.12
N GLN A 528 -16.95 26.02 0.86
CA GLN A 528 -17.81 25.39 1.83
C GLN A 528 -18.18 24.02 1.28
N ARG A 529 -18.60 23.15 2.20
CA ARG A 529 -19.16 21.84 1.87
C ARG A 529 -20.29 21.98 0.83
N ALA A 530 -20.18 21.27 -0.28
CA ALA A 530 -21.16 21.37 -1.37
C ALA A 530 -21.28 20.06 -2.16
N PRO A 531 -22.48 19.75 -2.72
CA PRO A 531 -22.61 18.67 -3.69
C PRO A 531 -21.95 19.08 -5.00
N VAL A 532 -21.03 18.24 -5.48
CA VAL A 532 -20.19 18.48 -6.65
C VAL A 532 -20.51 17.52 -7.79
N SER A 533 -20.72 18.07 -8.99
CA SER A 533 -20.71 17.32 -10.24
C SER A 533 -19.62 17.84 -11.15
N LEU A 534 -18.66 17.00 -11.52
CA LEU A 534 -17.62 17.31 -12.49
C LEU A 534 -17.80 16.41 -13.70
N ARG A 535 -18.15 17.00 -14.85
CA ARG A 535 -18.54 16.27 -16.06
C ARG A 535 -17.78 16.76 -17.28
N ILE A 536 -17.45 15.84 -18.16
CA ILE A 536 -16.69 16.05 -19.41
C ILE A 536 -17.65 15.91 -20.59
N TYR A 537 -17.54 16.80 -21.56
CA TYR A 537 -18.38 16.89 -22.75
C TYR A 537 -17.53 17.00 -24.02
N ASP A 538 -18.06 16.49 -25.12
CA ASP A 538 -17.49 16.71 -26.45
C ASP A 538 -17.90 18.10 -27.02
N VAL A 539 -17.41 18.41 -28.23
CA VAL A 539 -17.73 19.68 -28.92
C VAL A 539 -19.21 19.84 -29.30
N ALA A 540 -19.97 18.75 -29.34
CA ALA A 540 -21.42 18.77 -29.57
C ALA A 540 -22.22 18.94 -28.27
N GLY A 541 -21.54 19.02 -27.11
CA GLY A 541 -22.16 19.12 -25.79
C GLY A 541 -22.69 17.79 -25.27
N ARG A 542 -22.34 16.66 -25.90
CA ARG A 542 -22.72 15.33 -25.41
C ARG A 542 -21.82 14.96 -24.23
N LEU A 543 -22.43 14.40 -23.18
CA LEU A 543 -21.69 13.91 -22.02
C LEU A 543 -20.78 12.77 -22.46
N VAL A 544 -19.50 12.88 -22.10
CA VAL A 544 -18.46 11.90 -22.39
C VAL A 544 -18.14 11.08 -21.15
N ARG A 545 -17.98 11.74 -19.99
CA ARG A 545 -17.60 11.11 -18.71
C ARG A 545 -18.05 11.97 -17.54
N SER A 546 -18.61 11.36 -16.49
CA SER A 546 -18.73 12.00 -15.18
C SER A 546 -17.55 11.59 -14.29
N LEU A 547 -16.81 12.56 -13.75
CA LEU A 547 -15.73 12.34 -12.77
C LEU A 547 -16.22 12.47 -11.32
N ALA A 548 -17.27 13.27 -11.09
CA ALA A 548 -18.01 13.33 -9.85
C ALA A 548 -19.49 13.54 -10.18
N ASN A 549 -20.41 12.88 -9.46
CA ASN A 549 -21.85 12.91 -9.77
C ASN A 549 -22.71 13.20 -8.54
N GLY A 550 -22.64 14.44 -8.05
CA GLY A 550 -23.43 14.90 -6.91
C GLY A 550 -22.84 14.54 -5.55
N SER A 551 -21.62 14.01 -5.52
CA SER A 551 -20.89 13.69 -4.28
C SER A 551 -20.70 14.97 -3.44
N THR A 552 -21.02 14.90 -2.15
CA THR A 552 -20.80 16.03 -1.24
C THR A 552 -19.34 16.06 -0.84
N LEU A 553 -18.64 17.14 -1.18
CA LEU A 553 -17.24 17.35 -0.84
C LEU A 553 -17.12 18.49 0.19
N GLU A 554 -16.15 18.38 1.10
CA GLU A 554 -15.87 19.40 2.12
C GLU A 554 -15.21 20.66 1.51
N ALA A 555 -15.14 21.74 2.30
CA ALA A 555 -14.38 22.92 1.91
C ALA A 555 -12.90 22.57 1.71
N GLY A 556 -12.27 23.15 0.68
CA GLY A 556 -10.87 22.85 0.36
C GLY A 556 -10.60 22.83 -1.13
N ARG A 557 -9.37 22.42 -1.48
CA ARG A 557 -8.97 22.16 -2.86
C ARG A 557 -9.14 20.68 -3.16
N HIS A 558 -9.61 20.38 -4.36
CA HIS A 558 -9.95 19.05 -4.82
C HIS A 558 -9.36 18.81 -6.20
N GLU A 559 -9.14 17.55 -6.55
CA GLU A 559 -8.68 17.18 -7.88
C GLU A 559 -9.32 15.89 -8.40
N ALA A 560 -9.40 15.78 -9.72
CA ALA A 560 -9.93 14.61 -10.41
C ALA A 560 -9.13 14.33 -11.68
N ALA A 561 -8.73 13.08 -11.87
CA ALA A 561 -7.99 12.65 -13.05
C ALA A 561 -8.94 12.24 -14.19
N TRP A 562 -8.55 12.50 -15.43
CA TRP A 562 -9.19 11.95 -16.62
C TRP A 562 -8.16 11.32 -17.55
N ASN A 563 -8.44 10.10 -18.01
CA ASN A 563 -7.56 9.28 -18.84
C ASN A 563 -7.95 9.25 -20.33
N GLY A 564 -8.84 10.15 -20.77
CA GLY A 564 -9.29 10.20 -22.17
C GLY A 564 -10.26 9.06 -22.55
N GLN A 565 -10.98 8.48 -21.59
CA GLN A 565 -12.03 7.49 -21.85
C GLN A 565 -13.43 8.05 -21.59
N SER A 566 -14.42 7.49 -22.28
CA SER A 566 -15.85 7.75 -22.07
C SER A 566 -16.40 6.98 -20.85
N GLU A 567 -17.69 7.15 -20.55
CA GLU A 567 -18.40 6.38 -19.50
C GLU A 567 -18.36 4.87 -19.78
N SER A 568 -18.40 4.44 -21.04
CA SER A 568 -18.33 3.03 -21.43
C SER A 568 -16.89 2.50 -21.55
N GLY A 569 -15.90 3.18 -20.96
CA GLY A 569 -14.48 2.79 -20.98
C GLY A 569 -13.77 2.92 -22.34
N GLN A 570 -14.48 3.31 -23.40
CA GLN A 570 -13.89 3.46 -24.73
C GLN A 570 -13.04 4.73 -24.80
N ARG A 571 -11.83 4.62 -25.34
CA ARG A 571 -10.99 5.80 -25.64
C ARG A 571 -11.72 6.74 -26.58
N VAL A 572 -11.77 8.01 -26.20
CA VAL A 572 -12.34 9.04 -27.05
C VAL A 572 -11.31 9.56 -28.06
N SER A 573 -11.78 10.12 -29.18
CA SER A 573 -10.89 10.62 -30.23
C SER A 573 -10.04 11.80 -29.75
N THR A 574 -8.82 11.95 -30.28
CA THR A 574 -8.05 13.21 -30.19
C THR A 574 -8.93 14.40 -30.56
N GLY A 575 -8.90 15.46 -29.75
CA GLY A 575 -9.76 16.61 -30.00
C GLY A 575 -9.95 17.54 -28.81
N LEU A 576 -10.81 18.53 -29.04
CA LEU A 576 -11.24 19.50 -28.03
C LEU A 576 -12.36 18.90 -27.20
N TYR A 577 -12.25 19.04 -25.88
CA TYR A 577 -13.26 18.66 -24.91
C TYR A 577 -13.52 19.80 -23.93
N PHE A 578 -14.66 19.74 -23.25
CA PHE A 578 -15.04 20.68 -22.20
C PHE A 578 -15.27 19.93 -20.90
N TYR A 579 -14.87 20.50 -19.77
CA TYR A 579 -15.23 19.98 -18.45
C TYR A 579 -15.95 21.07 -17.68
N ARG A 580 -17.00 20.68 -16.97
CA ARG A 580 -17.86 21.57 -16.19
C ARG A 580 -17.93 21.10 -14.76
N LEU A 581 -17.60 22.00 -13.85
CA LEU A 581 -17.82 21.85 -12.42
C LEU A 581 -19.15 22.51 -12.06
N GLN A 582 -19.99 21.78 -11.33
CA GLN A 582 -21.18 22.32 -10.69
C GLN A 582 -21.13 22.02 -9.19
N ALA A 583 -21.19 23.08 -8.38
CA ALA A 583 -21.11 22.99 -6.91
C ALA A 583 -22.20 23.88 -6.29
N GLY A 584 -23.32 23.28 -5.89
CA GLY A 584 -24.51 24.05 -5.49
C GLY A 584 -25.01 24.96 -6.63
N ALA A 585 -25.01 26.28 -6.40
CA ALA A 585 -25.39 27.29 -7.41
C ALA A 585 -24.24 27.69 -8.34
N PHE A 586 -23.00 27.33 -8.02
CA PHE A 586 -21.84 27.66 -8.85
C PHE A 586 -21.73 26.69 -10.03
N SER A 587 -21.41 27.22 -11.22
CA SER A 587 -21.10 26.44 -12.40
C SER A 587 -20.01 27.14 -13.23
N GLU A 588 -18.89 26.47 -13.47
CA GLU A 588 -17.82 26.94 -14.35
C GLU A 588 -17.45 25.84 -15.35
N THR A 589 -17.20 26.24 -16.61
CA THR A 589 -16.78 25.34 -17.68
C THR A 589 -15.44 25.78 -18.22
N ARG A 590 -14.54 24.82 -18.45
CA ARG A 590 -13.26 25.04 -19.14
C ARG A 590 -13.07 24.05 -20.27
N ARG A 591 -12.11 24.36 -21.14
CA ARG A 591 -11.75 23.52 -22.29
C ARG A 591 -10.42 22.81 -22.06
N MET A 592 -10.26 21.64 -22.66
CA MET A 592 -9.03 20.85 -22.67
C MET A 592 -8.82 20.19 -24.03
N VAL A 593 -7.58 19.89 -24.37
CA VAL A 593 -7.20 19.26 -25.63
C VAL A 593 -6.56 17.91 -25.33
N LEU A 594 -7.23 16.84 -25.76
CA LEU A 594 -6.65 15.50 -25.79
C LEU A 594 -5.86 15.37 -27.08
N ALA A 595 -4.61 14.92 -26.98
CA ALA A 595 -3.76 14.73 -28.13
C ALA A 595 -3.15 13.31 -28.06
N ASN A 596 -3.57 12.38 -28.93
CA ASN A 596 -2.88 11.08 -29.09
C ASN A 596 -1.58 11.23 -29.82
#